data_AF-A0A951RY37-F1
#
_entry.id   AF-A0A951RY37-F1
#
_cell.length_a   1.000
_cell.length_b   1.000
_cell.length_c   1.000
_cell.angle_alpha   90.00
_cell.angle_beta   90.00
_cell.angle_gamma   90.00
#
_symmetry.space_group_name_H-M   'P 1'
#
loop_
_entity.id
_entity.type
_entity.pdbx_description
1 polymer ?
#
loop_
_entity_poly.entity_id
_entity_poly.type
_entity_poly.pdbx_seq_one_letter_code
_entity_poly.pdbx_strand_id
1 'polypeptide(L)'
;MKLSLKFFPIKDLFYSIFPTVGTYGGYINDITPNLFPSLWVAICVGLLGSILLAIFFYFDNVRSYKKSLAEILAIGYFMNFTGRLGKLLKTKRPIEFSFPNETMNITSDKISVEIGLPENLNSLIKYADQVEQHTDIVYVRELSMSEPFWLRARKENEHLVIFEFPRTLFSLSKYLQKDFSNQESAARNSKRIYSFFNKKIEQLRIEYSNEISGERLNFKSI
;
A
#
# COMPACT_ATOMS: atom_id res chain seq x y z
N MET A 1 -12.18 18.37 13.69
CA MET A 1 -11.99 17.33 12.66
C MET A 1 -12.73 17.80 11.41
N LYS A 2 -12.04 18.15 10.29
CA LYS A 2 -12.77 18.46 9.04
C LYS A 2 -13.35 17.15 8.51
N LEU A 3 -14.67 17.02 8.55
CA LEU A 3 -15.39 15.88 7.97
C LEU A 3 -15.25 15.97 6.45
N SER A 4 -14.36 15.17 5.87
CA SER A 4 -14.28 15.02 4.41
C SER A 4 -15.45 14.16 3.95
N LEU A 5 -16.34 14.74 3.13
CA LEU A 5 -17.47 14.04 2.51
C LEU A 5 -17.04 12.97 1.50
N LYS A 6 -15.75 12.92 1.13
CA LYS A 6 -15.16 11.95 0.18
C LYS A 6 -15.43 10.49 0.56
N PHE A 7 -15.48 10.21 1.86
CA PHE A 7 -15.72 8.85 2.39
C PHE A 7 -17.11 8.68 2.97
N PHE A 8 -17.98 9.69 2.81
CA PHE A 8 -19.33 9.63 3.33
C PHE A 8 -20.16 8.66 2.47
N PRO A 9 -20.78 7.64 3.06
CA PRO A 9 -21.46 6.57 2.36
C PRO A 9 -22.85 7.04 1.92
N ILE A 10 -22.94 7.99 0.99
CA ILE A 10 -24.22 8.58 0.55
C ILE A 10 -25.18 7.47 0.11
N LYS A 11 -24.70 6.52 -0.70
CA LYS A 11 -25.50 5.39 -1.19
C LYS A 11 -25.99 4.49 -0.05
N ASP A 12 -25.12 4.09 0.87
CA ASP A 12 -25.48 3.18 1.96
C ASP A 12 -26.38 3.88 2.99
N LEU A 13 -26.22 5.20 3.18
CA LEU A 13 -27.14 6.01 3.97
C LEU A 13 -28.54 6.03 3.34
N PHE A 14 -28.64 6.25 2.02
CA PHE A 14 -29.91 6.17 1.29
C PHE A 14 -30.58 4.79 1.47
N TYR A 15 -29.82 3.69 1.37
CA TYR A 15 -30.36 2.34 1.62
C TYR A 15 -30.73 2.09 3.09
N SER A 16 -30.08 2.75 4.05
CA SER A 16 -30.43 2.65 5.47
C SER A 16 -31.68 3.47 5.85
N ILE A 17 -31.99 4.55 5.10
CA ILE A 17 -33.14 5.42 5.33
C ILE A 17 -34.42 4.85 4.67
N PHE A 18 -34.28 4.06 3.60
CA PHE A 18 -35.43 3.50 2.87
C PHE A 18 -36.35 2.63 3.73
N PRO A 19 -35.84 1.74 4.61
CA PRO A 19 -36.66 1.02 5.58
C PRO A 19 -37.39 1.98 6.54
N THR A 20 -36.72 3.06 6.95
CA THR A 20 -37.29 4.10 7.82
C THR A 20 -38.49 4.79 7.15
N VAL A 21 -38.36 5.16 5.88
CA VAL A 21 -39.47 5.70 5.04
C VAL A 21 -40.58 4.67 4.84
N GLY A 22 -40.25 3.39 4.68
CA GLY A 22 -41.22 2.29 4.64
C GLY A 22 -42.05 2.19 5.94
N THR A 23 -41.41 2.33 7.11
CA THR A 23 -42.13 2.43 8.40
C THR A 23 -43.01 3.67 8.52
N TYR A 24 -42.65 4.81 7.92
CA TYR A 24 -43.54 5.98 7.83
C TYR A 24 -44.79 5.67 7.00
N GLY A 25 -44.64 4.95 5.88
CA GLY A 25 -45.76 4.45 5.09
C GLY A 25 -46.67 3.50 5.87
N GLY A 26 -46.12 2.67 6.76
CA GLY A 26 -46.88 1.82 7.67
C GLY A 26 -47.66 2.60 8.75
N TYR A 27 -47.06 3.66 9.31
CA TYR A 27 -47.72 4.54 10.29
C TYR A 27 -48.89 5.35 9.71
N ILE A 28 -48.80 5.77 8.44
CA ILE A 28 -49.90 6.49 7.76
C ILE A 28 -51.07 5.54 7.41
N ASN A 29 -50.80 4.23 7.32
CA ASN A 29 -51.77 3.20 6.95
C ASN A 29 -52.22 2.33 8.15
N ASP A 30 -51.99 2.75 9.41
CA ASP A 30 -52.34 2.04 10.64
C ASP A 30 -51.76 0.61 10.80
N ILE A 31 -50.65 0.32 10.10
CA ILE A 31 -49.92 -0.96 10.22
C ILE A 31 -48.72 -0.75 11.14
N THR A 32 -48.96 -0.51 12.43
CA THR A 32 -47.88 -0.30 13.40
C THR A 32 -47.57 -1.57 14.22
N PRO A 33 -46.29 -1.94 14.37
CA PRO A 33 -45.88 -2.89 15.39
C PRO A 33 -46.03 -2.25 16.78
N ASN A 34 -46.66 -2.95 17.73
CA ASN A 34 -46.85 -2.53 19.15
C ASN A 34 -45.56 -2.25 19.96
N LEU A 35 -44.39 -2.27 19.32
CA LEU A 35 -43.08 -2.15 19.96
C LEU A 35 -42.68 -0.71 20.31
N PHE A 36 -43.26 0.30 19.65
CA PHE A 36 -42.92 1.70 19.90
C PHE A 36 -44.18 2.53 20.21
N PRO A 37 -44.34 3.02 21.46
CA PRO A 37 -45.58 3.65 21.92
C PRO A 37 -45.80 5.08 21.40
N SER A 38 -44.81 5.69 20.74
CA SER A 38 -45.00 6.98 20.07
C SER A 38 -44.22 7.09 18.76
N LEU A 39 -44.84 7.74 17.78
CA LEU A 39 -44.21 8.06 16.49
C LEU A 39 -42.87 8.79 16.70
N TRP A 40 -42.83 9.75 17.63
CA TRP A 40 -41.62 10.50 17.96
C TRP A 40 -40.49 9.60 18.50
N VAL A 41 -40.81 8.60 19.32
CA VAL A 41 -39.82 7.63 19.81
C VAL A 41 -39.28 6.77 18.66
N ALA A 42 -40.13 6.31 17.75
CA ALA A 42 -39.71 5.56 16.56
C ALA A 42 -38.79 6.39 15.66
N ILE A 43 -39.09 7.68 15.48
CA ILE A 43 -38.26 8.63 14.71
C ILE A 43 -36.89 8.81 15.36
N CYS A 44 -36.86 9.06 16.68
CA CYS A 44 -35.59 9.24 17.40
C CYS A 44 -34.72 7.99 17.36
N VAL A 45 -35.31 6.80 17.55
CA VAL A 45 -34.59 5.52 17.48
C VAL A 45 -34.08 5.24 16.06
N GLY A 46 -34.91 5.48 15.04
CA GLY A 46 -34.50 5.35 13.64
C GLY A 46 -33.37 6.30 13.27
N LEU A 47 -33.44 7.57 13.69
CA LEU A 47 -32.42 8.56 13.43
C LEU A 47 -31.10 8.23 14.14
N LEU A 48 -31.15 7.78 15.39
CA LEU A 48 -29.98 7.27 16.12
C LEU A 48 -29.35 6.06 15.43
N GLY A 49 -30.17 5.09 15.00
CA GLY A 49 -29.72 3.91 14.25
C GLY A 49 -29.01 4.29 12.94
N SER A 50 -29.60 5.20 12.17
CA SER A 50 -29.01 5.70 10.92
C SER A 50 -27.69 6.44 11.14
N ILE A 51 -27.58 7.24 12.21
CA ILE A 51 -26.32 7.91 12.57
C ILE A 51 -25.24 6.89 12.92
N LEU A 52 -25.57 5.87 13.72
CA LEU A 52 -24.62 4.81 14.09
C LEU A 52 -24.16 4.01 12.86
N LEU A 53 -25.08 3.67 11.95
CA LEU A 53 -24.76 3.01 10.68
C LEU A 53 -23.89 3.88 9.78
N ALA A 54 -24.19 5.18 9.67
CA ALA A 54 -23.40 6.13 8.90
C ALA A 54 -21.95 6.21 9.40
N ILE A 55 -21.78 6.24 10.73
CA ILE A 55 -20.46 6.22 11.37
C ILE A 55 -19.73 4.90 11.05
N PHE A 56 -20.42 3.76 11.18
CA PHE A 56 -19.85 2.45 10.88
C PHE A 56 -19.37 2.35 9.41
N PHE A 57 -20.24 2.69 8.46
CA PHE A 57 -19.90 2.67 7.04
C PHE A 57 -18.80 3.67 6.65
N TYR A 58 -18.76 4.84 7.29
CA TYR A 58 -17.68 5.80 7.11
C TYR A 58 -16.32 5.18 7.49
N PHE A 59 -16.25 4.53 8.67
CA PHE A 59 -15.02 3.87 9.11
C PHE A 59 -14.61 2.71 8.20
N ASP A 60 -15.57 1.94 7.71
CA ASP A 60 -15.30 0.83 6.78
C ASP A 60 -14.79 1.33 5.42
N ASN A 61 -15.43 2.34 4.84
CA ASN A 61 -14.98 2.97 3.59
C ASN A 61 -13.58 3.56 3.70
N VAL A 62 -13.26 4.22 4.82
CA VAL A 62 -11.90 4.72 5.08
C VAL A 62 -10.89 3.57 5.16
N ARG A 63 -11.26 2.44 5.78
CA ARG A 63 -10.39 1.26 5.86
C ARG A 63 -10.18 0.62 4.50
N SER A 64 -11.25 0.43 3.73
CA SER A 64 -11.23 -0.11 2.38
C SER A 64 -10.34 0.74 1.47
N TYR A 65 -10.54 2.06 1.47
CA TYR A 65 -9.71 2.99 0.71
C TYR A 65 -8.22 2.87 1.04
N LYS A 66 -7.85 2.83 2.33
CA LYS A 66 -6.44 2.68 2.75
C LYS A 66 -5.85 1.37 2.26
N LYS A 67 -6.62 0.28 2.29
CA LYS A 67 -6.21 -1.03 1.79
C LYS A 67 -5.99 -0.96 0.27
N SER A 68 -6.95 -0.45 -0.49
CA SER A 68 -6.83 -0.33 -1.95
C SER A 68 -5.66 0.55 -2.38
N LEU A 69 -5.44 1.68 -1.69
CA LEU A 69 -4.28 2.53 -1.94
C LEU A 69 -2.96 1.77 -1.72
N ALA A 70 -2.85 1.05 -0.59
CA ALA A 70 -1.68 0.25 -0.29
C ALA A 70 -1.43 -0.84 -1.35
N GLU A 71 -2.50 -1.50 -1.82
CA GLU A 71 -2.43 -2.54 -2.84
C GLU A 71 -1.97 -2.00 -4.19
N ILE A 72 -2.52 -0.85 -4.63
CA ILE A 72 -2.09 -0.21 -5.90
C ILE A 72 -0.61 0.15 -5.84
N LEU A 73 -0.16 0.75 -4.73
CA LEU A 73 1.25 1.10 -4.54
C LEU A 73 2.14 -0.15 -4.52
N ALA A 74 1.70 -1.22 -3.85
CA ALA A 74 2.43 -2.48 -3.77
C ALA A 74 2.55 -3.17 -5.13
N ILE A 75 1.45 -3.26 -5.89
CA ILE A 75 1.45 -3.83 -7.24
C ILE A 75 2.36 -3.00 -8.16
N GLY A 76 2.22 -1.68 -8.14
CA GLY A 76 3.06 -0.78 -8.95
C GLY A 76 4.54 -0.91 -8.61
N TYR A 77 4.90 -0.97 -7.32
CA TYR A 77 6.28 -1.21 -6.89
C TYR A 77 6.79 -2.59 -7.32
N PHE A 78 5.98 -3.63 -7.11
CA PHE A 78 6.37 -5.00 -7.43
C PHE A 78 6.62 -5.19 -8.92
N MET A 79 5.69 -4.75 -9.77
CA MET A 79 5.80 -4.94 -11.21
C MET A 79 6.98 -4.18 -11.81
N ASN A 80 7.27 -2.98 -11.31
CA ASN A 80 8.34 -2.14 -11.87
C ASN A 80 9.73 -2.45 -11.31
N PHE A 81 9.83 -2.94 -10.07
CA PHE A 81 11.10 -3.13 -9.37
C PHE A 81 11.33 -4.57 -8.94
N THR A 82 10.68 -5.05 -7.88
CA THR A 82 11.05 -6.35 -7.28
C THR A 82 10.78 -7.53 -8.21
N GLY A 83 9.67 -7.50 -8.94
CA GLY A 83 9.34 -8.50 -9.96
C GLY A 83 10.30 -8.44 -11.14
N ARG A 84 10.62 -7.24 -11.64
CA ARG A 84 11.60 -7.04 -12.72
C ARG A 84 12.99 -7.54 -12.34
N LEU A 85 13.47 -7.13 -11.16
CA LEU A 85 14.76 -7.55 -10.61
C LEU A 85 14.79 -9.05 -10.33
N GLY A 86 13.70 -9.61 -9.80
CA GLY A 86 13.57 -11.04 -9.58
C GLY A 86 13.63 -11.87 -10.86
N LYS A 87 13.06 -11.36 -11.97
CA LYS A 87 13.17 -11.97 -13.31
C LYS A 87 14.59 -11.87 -13.85
N LEU A 88 15.22 -10.69 -13.73
CA LEU A 88 16.63 -10.47 -14.09
C LEU A 88 17.52 -11.49 -13.38
N LEU A 89 17.35 -11.69 -12.07
CA LEU A 89 18.17 -12.63 -11.29
C LEU A 89 17.93 -14.10 -11.60
N LYS A 90 16.85 -14.43 -12.32
CA LYS A 90 16.60 -15.80 -12.80
C LYS A 90 17.40 -16.10 -14.07
N THR A 91 17.93 -15.09 -14.76
CA THR A 91 18.78 -15.26 -15.92
C THR A 91 20.08 -15.99 -15.54
N LYS A 92 20.57 -16.87 -16.41
CA LYS A 92 21.88 -17.52 -16.26
C LYS A 92 22.99 -16.77 -17.00
N ARG A 93 22.63 -15.72 -17.74
CA ARG A 93 23.59 -14.94 -18.53
C ARG A 93 24.28 -13.90 -17.64
N PRO A 94 25.52 -13.51 -17.97
CA PRO A 94 26.13 -12.33 -17.35
C PRO A 94 25.27 -11.09 -17.61
N ILE A 95 25.13 -10.26 -16.57
CA ILE A 95 24.41 -9.00 -16.59
C ILE A 95 25.45 -7.88 -16.51
N GLU A 96 25.33 -6.87 -17.37
CA GLU A 96 26.21 -5.70 -17.37
C GLU A 96 25.70 -4.66 -16.36
N PHE A 97 26.59 -4.28 -15.45
CA PHE A 97 26.41 -3.22 -14.46
C PHE A 97 27.42 -2.12 -14.73
N SER A 98 26.93 -0.91 -15.03
CA SER A 98 27.77 0.27 -15.23
C SER A 98 27.75 1.13 -13.97
N PHE A 99 28.86 1.11 -13.26
CA PHE A 99 29.18 2.01 -12.16
C PHE A 99 29.71 3.34 -12.73
N PRO A 100 29.78 4.40 -11.91
CA PRO A 100 30.33 5.69 -12.37
C PRO A 100 31.74 5.60 -12.99
N ASN A 101 32.57 4.67 -12.52
CA ASN A 101 33.98 4.57 -12.89
C ASN A 101 34.36 3.27 -13.64
N GLU A 102 33.48 2.28 -13.68
CA GLU A 102 33.77 0.97 -14.28
C GLU A 102 32.50 0.29 -14.78
N THR A 103 32.65 -0.63 -15.73
CA THR A 103 31.59 -1.57 -16.11
C THR A 103 32.01 -2.97 -15.67
N MET A 104 31.03 -3.76 -15.22
CA MET A 104 31.28 -5.14 -14.82
C MET A 104 30.19 -6.07 -15.31
N ASN A 105 30.60 -7.28 -15.70
CA ASN A 105 29.70 -8.35 -16.10
C ASN A 105 29.64 -9.38 -14.97
N ILE A 106 28.48 -9.48 -14.30
CA ILE A 106 28.27 -10.39 -13.19
C ILE A 106 27.20 -11.41 -13.54
N THR A 107 27.47 -12.67 -13.22
CA THR A 107 26.45 -13.73 -13.25
C THR A 107 25.58 -13.67 -12.00
N SER A 108 24.30 -14.01 -12.17
CA SER A 108 23.27 -13.79 -11.15
C SER A 108 23.50 -14.52 -9.81
N ASP A 109 24.35 -15.56 -9.78
CA ASP A 109 24.78 -16.27 -8.58
C ASP A 109 25.66 -15.44 -7.63
N LYS A 110 26.35 -14.42 -8.14
CA LYS A 110 27.16 -13.51 -7.31
C LYS A 110 26.40 -12.24 -6.90
N ILE A 111 25.09 -12.20 -7.12
CA ILE A 111 24.24 -11.03 -6.81
C ILE A 111 23.32 -11.36 -5.64
N SER A 112 23.35 -10.51 -4.62
CA SER A 112 22.38 -10.51 -3.53
C SER A 112 21.55 -9.22 -3.57
N VAL A 113 20.27 -9.32 -3.19
CA VAL A 113 19.40 -8.15 -3.12
C VAL A 113 18.82 -8.02 -1.73
N GLU A 114 18.96 -6.83 -1.16
CA GLU A 114 18.33 -6.43 0.09
C GLU A 114 17.19 -5.45 -0.19
N ILE A 115 15.97 -5.86 0.15
CA ILE A 115 14.77 -5.05 -0.01
C ILE A 115 14.28 -4.63 1.37
N GLY A 116 14.39 -3.35 1.67
CA GLY A 116 13.88 -2.75 2.90
C GLY A 116 12.37 -2.53 2.82
N LEU A 117 11.61 -3.27 3.62
CA LEU A 117 10.16 -3.13 3.77
C LEU A 117 9.83 -2.29 5.02
N PRO A 118 9.46 -1.02 4.85
CA PRO A 118 9.30 -0.11 5.98
C PRO A 118 8.05 -0.38 6.81
N GLU A 119 8.19 -0.27 8.12
CA GLU A 119 7.06 -0.24 9.06
C GLU A 119 6.38 1.14 9.10
N ASN A 120 7.13 2.20 8.80
CA ASN A 120 6.67 3.58 8.83
C ASN A 120 7.59 4.51 8.01
N LEU A 121 7.21 5.78 7.90
CA LEU A 121 7.99 6.75 7.14
C LEU A 121 9.39 7.00 7.73
N ASN A 122 9.52 7.03 9.06
CA ASN A 122 10.81 7.32 9.70
C ASN A 122 11.81 6.19 9.45
N SER A 123 11.36 4.93 9.49
CA SER A 123 12.23 3.82 9.15
C SER A 123 12.63 3.79 7.67
N LEU A 124 11.69 4.14 6.77
CA LEU A 124 11.99 4.30 5.35
C LEU A 124 13.06 5.38 5.11
N ILE A 125 12.92 6.56 5.74
CA ILE A 125 13.90 7.64 5.64
C ILE A 125 15.26 7.17 6.14
N LYS A 126 15.31 6.61 7.34
CA LYS A 126 16.56 6.15 7.96
C LYS A 126 17.28 5.11 7.09
N TYR A 127 16.55 4.13 6.57
CA TYR A 127 17.14 3.11 5.71
C TYR A 127 17.60 3.67 4.36
N ALA A 128 16.81 4.58 3.77
CA ALA A 128 17.22 5.26 2.55
C ALA A 128 18.53 6.01 2.77
N ASP A 129 18.61 6.88 3.78
CA ASP A 129 19.83 7.64 4.11
C ASP A 129 21.05 6.71 4.28
N GLN A 130 20.87 5.58 4.97
CA GLN A 130 21.93 4.57 5.12
C GLN A 130 22.36 3.96 3.78
N VAL A 131 21.41 3.58 2.92
CA VAL A 131 21.70 3.05 1.60
C VAL A 131 22.41 4.11 0.76
N GLU A 132 21.94 5.35 0.73
CA GLU A 132 22.52 6.43 -0.08
C GLU A 132 23.96 6.76 0.30
N GLN A 133 24.34 6.62 1.57
CA GLN A 133 25.70 6.86 2.05
C GLN A 133 26.70 5.74 1.70
N HIS A 134 26.22 4.54 1.42
CA HIS A 134 27.08 3.34 1.29
C HIS A 134 26.95 2.63 -0.07
N THR A 135 26.27 3.25 -1.04
CA THR A 135 26.03 2.64 -2.35
C THR A 135 26.19 3.64 -3.49
N ASP A 136 26.58 3.12 -4.64
CA ASP A 136 26.62 3.87 -5.88
C ASP A 136 25.31 3.70 -6.65
N ILE A 137 24.99 4.69 -7.48
CA ILE A 137 23.94 4.56 -8.49
C ILE A 137 24.54 3.78 -9.66
N VAL A 138 23.94 2.63 -9.96
CA VAL A 138 24.41 1.69 -10.98
C VAL A 138 23.36 1.56 -12.06
N TYR A 139 23.81 1.60 -13.30
CA TYR A 139 22.98 1.38 -14.47
C TYR A 139 23.03 -0.08 -14.89
N VAL A 140 21.87 -0.69 -15.09
CA VAL A 140 21.78 -2.10 -15.50
C VAL A 140 21.34 -2.20 -16.94
N ARG A 141 22.11 -2.93 -17.74
CA ARG A 141 21.78 -3.26 -19.11
C ARG A 141 21.72 -4.76 -19.28
N GLU A 142 20.52 -5.30 -19.47
CA GLU A 142 20.32 -6.70 -19.84
C GLU A 142 19.85 -6.78 -21.29
N LEU A 143 20.52 -7.62 -22.10
CA LEU A 143 20.20 -7.79 -23.52
C LEU A 143 18.77 -8.33 -23.77
N SER A 144 18.19 -9.04 -22.81
CA SER A 144 16.81 -9.57 -22.89
C SER A 144 15.74 -8.62 -22.37
N MET A 145 16.11 -7.49 -21.77
CA MET A 145 15.16 -6.46 -21.36
C MET A 145 15.17 -5.29 -22.34
N SER A 146 13.98 -4.83 -22.71
CA SER A 146 13.80 -3.73 -23.67
C SER A 146 14.35 -2.40 -23.15
N GLU A 147 14.34 -2.20 -21.84
CA GLU A 147 14.78 -0.97 -21.22
C GLU A 147 15.84 -1.25 -20.15
N PRO A 148 16.85 -0.39 -20.04
CA PRO A 148 17.76 -0.37 -18.91
C PRO A 148 17.12 0.34 -17.72
N PHE A 149 17.66 0.16 -16.52
CA PHE A 149 17.16 0.82 -15.31
C PHE A 149 18.27 1.09 -14.30
N TRP A 150 17.99 2.00 -13.37
CA TRP A 150 18.92 2.44 -12.34
C TRP A 150 18.60 1.75 -11.02
N LEU A 151 19.64 1.31 -10.32
CA LEU A 151 19.55 0.76 -8.98
C LEU A 151 20.67 1.29 -8.09
N ARG A 152 20.57 0.99 -6.80
CA ARG A 152 21.65 1.27 -5.84
C ARG A 152 22.35 -0.03 -5.51
N ALA A 153 23.67 -0.06 -5.66
CA ALA A 153 24.44 -1.25 -5.33
C ALA A 153 25.81 -0.92 -4.75
N ARG A 154 26.37 -1.90 -4.05
CA ARG A 154 27.73 -1.90 -3.55
C ARG A 154 28.44 -3.14 -4.08
N LYS A 155 29.65 -2.94 -4.58
CA LYS A 155 30.56 -4.02 -4.95
C LYS A 155 31.29 -4.53 -3.71
N GLU A 156 31.27 -5.83 -3.51
CA GLU A 156 31.97 -6.53 -2.43
C GLU A 156 32.86 -7.63 -3.05
N ASN A 157 34.08 -7.26 -3.42
CA ASN A 157 35.00 -8.11 -4.18
C ASN A 157 34.36 -8.58 -5.51
N GLU A 158 34.08 -9.88 -5.61
CA GLU A 158 33.43 -10.54 -6.75
C GLU A 158 31.90 -10.54 -6.66
N HIS A 159 31.33 -10.07 -5.55
CA HIS A 159 29.89 -10.06 -5.31
C HIS A 159 29.30 -8.65 -5.48
N LEU A 160 28.02 -8.61 -5.84
CA LEU A 160 27.24 -7.39 -5.94
C LEU A 160 26.08 -7.45 -4.97
N VAL A 161 25.98 -6.44 -4.11
CA VAL A 161 24.85 -6.28 -3.19
C VAL A 161 23.99 -5.12 -3.69
N ILE A 162 22.77 -5.42 -4.10
CA ILE A 162 21.78 -4.44 -4.56
C ILE A 162 20.88 -4.07 -3.39
N PHE A 163 20.63 -2.79 -3.19
CA PHE A 163 19.77 -2.27 -2.15
C PHE A 163 18.55 -1.58 -2.78
N GLU A 164 17.36 -1.96 -2.34
CA GLU A 164 16.12 -1.39 -2.82
C GLU A 164 15.14 -1.10 -1.67
N PHE A 165 14.31 -0.09 -1.86
CA PHE A 165 13.24 0.27 -0.94
C PHE A 165 12.10 0.96 -1.69
N PRO A 166 10.84 0.84 -1.23
CA PRO A 166 9.69 1.35 -1.96
C PRO A 166 9.60 2.89 -1.93
N ARG A 167 10.28 3.56 -2.86
CA ARG A 167 10.30 5.03 -2.98
C ARG A 167 8.91 5.64 -3.16
N THR A 168 7.96 4.86 -3.70
CA THR A 168 6.55 5.25 -3.84
C THR A 168 5.90 5.61 -2.50
N LEU A 169 6.44 5.15 -1.37
CA LEU A 169 5.90 5.42 -0.04
C LEU A 169 6.35 6.79 0.54
N PHE A 170 7.39 7.45 0.00
CA PHE A 170 7.80 8.79 0.47
C PHE A 170 6.72 9.86 0.23
N SER A 171 5.94 9.73 -0.84
CA SER A 171 4.88 10.67 -1.18
C SER A 171 3.58 10.42 -0.38
N LEU A 172 3.49 9.29 0.33
CA LEU A 172 2.28 8.84 1.01
C LEU A 172 1.82 9.84 2.09
N SER A 173 2.74 10.36 2.90
CA SER A 173 2.40 11.31 3.96
C SER A 173 1.81 12.61 3.39
N LYS A 174 2.41 13.15 2.33
CA LYS A 174 1.91 14.33 1.61
C LYS A 174 0.53 14.09 1.01
N TYR A 175 0.30 12.91 0.44
CA TYR A 175 -0.99 12.53 -0.12
C TYR A 175 -2.08 12.44 0.97
N LEU A 176 -1.77 11.78 2.10
CA LEU A 176 -2.71 11.59 3.21
C LEU A 176 -3.00 12.88 3.98
N GLN A 177 -2.05 13.81 4.10
CA GLN A 177 -2.30 15.10 4.75
C GLN A 177 -3.43 15.88 4.06
N LYS A 178 -3.49 15.83 2.73
CA LYS A 178 -4.58 16.43 1.94
C LYS A 178 -5.94 15.80 2.27
N ASP A 179 -5.97 14.49 2.48
CA ASP A 179 -7.21 13.74 2.71
C ASP A 179 -7.69 13.72 4.18
N PHE A 180 -6.78 13.86 5.16
CA PHE A 180 -7.08 13.62 6.59
C PHE A 180 -6.84 14.81 7.54
N SER A 181 -6.31 15.94 7.07
CA SER A 181 -6.22 17.25 7.77
C SER A 181 -5.52 17.31 9.16
N ASN A 182 -5.20 16.18 9.80
CA ASN A 182 -4.54 16.09 11.11
C ASN A 182 -3.28 15.22 11.01
N GLN A 183 -2.14 15.79 11.38
CA GLN A 183 -0.80 15.19 11.30
C GLN A 183 -0.67 13.90 12.14
N GLU A 184 -1.31 13.84 13.30
CA GLU A 184 -1.26 12.69 14.21
C GLU A 184 -2.10 11.51 13.67
N SER A 185 -3.30 11.82 13.16
CA SER A 185 -4.14 10.86 12.43
C SER A 185 -3.44 10.33 11.18
N ALA A 186 -2.74 11.21 10.43
CA ALA A 186 -1.97 10.83 9.26
C ALA A 186 -0.83 9.85 9.59
N ALA A 187 -0.12 10.04 10.71
CA ALA A 187 0.94 9.14 11.16
C ALA A 187 0.41 7.75 11.59
N ARG A 188 -0.74 7.70 12.30
CA ARG A 188 -1.35 6.41 12.65
C ARG A 188 -1.90 5.67 11.42
N ASN A 189 -2.46 6.43 10.49
CA ASN A 189 -3.03 5.89 9.26
C ASN A 189 -1.96 5.43 8.27
N SER A 190 -0.81 6.09 8.23
CA SER A 190 0.31 5.67 7.40
C SER A 190 0.81 4.29 7.82
N LYS A 191 0.99 4.01 9.12
CA LYS A 191 1.39 2.67 9.63
C LYS A 191 0.49 1.54 9.12
N ARG A 192 -0.83 1.77 9.06
CA ARG A 192 -1.77 0.77 8.50
C ARG A 192 -1.55 0.55 6.99
N ILE A 193 -1.27 1.61 6.25
CA ILE A 193 -0.98 1.52 4.81
C ILE A 193 0.34 0.78 4.58
N TYR A 194 1.40 1.08 5.35
CA TYR A 194 2.66 0.32 5.33
C TYR A 194 2.43 -1.18 5.59
N SER A 195 1.62 -1.51 6.60
CA SER A 195 1.27 -2.91 6.89
C SER A 195 0.52 -3.58 5.74
N PHE A 196 -0.49 -2.93 5.15
CA PHE A 196 -1.21 -3.47 3.99
C PHE A 196 -0.30 -3.62 2.77
N PHE A 197 0.61 -2.66 2.55
CA PHE A 197 1.59 -2.70 1.47
C PHE A 197 2.51 -3.92 1.64
N ASN A 198 3.14 -4.08 2.81
CA ASN A 198 4.06 -5.19 3.09
C ASN A 198 3.35 -6.54 2.95
N LYS A 199 2.12 -6.66 3.43
CA LYS A 199 1.29 -7.87 3.24
C LYS A 199 1.03 -8.16 1.77
N LYS A 200 0.75 -7.14 0.95
CA LYS A 200 0.50 -7.33 -0.48
C LYS A 200 1.79 -7.70 -1.23
N ILE A 201 2.95 -7.14 -0.85
CA ILE A 201 4.25 -7.56 -1.39
C ILE A 201 4.51 -9.04 -1.10
N GLU A 202 4.25 -9.49 0.12
CA GLU A 202 4.40 -10.91 0.47
C GLU A 202 3.48 -11.81 -0.38
N GLN A 203 2.21 -11.42 -0.56
CA GLN A 203 1.29 -12.14 -1.42
C GLN A 203 1.80 -12.23 -2.87
N LEU A 204 2.27 -11.11 -3.44
CA LEU A 204 2.81 -11.06 -4.79
C LEU A 204 4.09 -11.90 -4.91
N ARG A 205 4.94 -11.94 -3.89
CA ARG A 205 6.13 -12.80 -3.86
C ARG A 205 5.77 -14.28 -3.97
N ILE A 206 4.73 -14.71 -3.25
CA ILE A 206 4.24 -16.09 -3.29
C ILE A 206 3.63 -16.40 -4.65
N GLU A 207 2.76 -15.51 -5.14
CA GLU A 207 2.07 -15.64 -6.43
C GLU A 207 3.05 -15.78 -7.61
N TYR A 208 4.10 -14.96 -7.63
CA TYR A 208 5.11 -14.95 -8.69
C TYR A 208 6.36 -15.78 -8.38
N SER A 209 6.34 -16.61 -7.33
CA SER A 209 7.50 -17.40 -6.87
C SER A 209 8.12 -18.28 -7.96
N ASN A 210 7.32 -18.75 -8.92
CA ASN A 210 7.80 -19.53 -10.06
C ASN A 210 8.47 -18.65 -11.14
N GLU A 211 8.17 -17.36 -11.21
CA GLU A 211 8.69 -16.43 -12.21
C GLU A 211 9.94 -15.68 -11.73
N ILE A 212 10.08 -15.46 -10.43
CA ILE A 212 11.17 -14.67 -9.84
C ILE A 212 12.11 -15.55 -9.00
N SER A 213 13.39 -15.17 -8.90
CA SER A 213 14.32 -15.83 -7.99
C SER A 213 14.07 -15.42 -6.54
N GLY A 214 13.15 -16.11 -5.86
CA GLY A 214 12.78 -15.81 -4.47
C GLY A 214 13.92 -15.90 -3.46
N GLU A 215 14.86 -16.84 -3.65
CA GLU A 215 15.98 -17.09 -2.74
C GLU A 215 17.03 -15.96 -2.72
N ARG A 216 17.08 -15.14 -3.79
CA ARG A 216 18.06 -14.05 -3.93
C ARG A 216 17.53 -12.69 -3.50
N LEU A 217 16.23 -12.59 -3.28
CA LEU A 217 15.55 -11.39 -2.82
C LEU A 217 15.35 -11.47 -1.30
N ASN A 218 16.23 -10.81 -0.55
CA ASN A 218 16.14 -10.76 0.91
C ASN A 218 15.28 -9.57 1.35
N PHE A 219 14.06 -9.86 1.78
CA PHE A 219 13.13 -8.85 2.30
C PHE A 219 13.36 -8.67 3.80
N LYS A 220 13.78 -7.47 4.20
CA LYS A 220 14.00 -7.11 5.61
C LYS A 220 12.95 -6.11 6.09
N SER A 221 12.36 -6.36 7.26
CA SER A 221 11.56 -5.33 7.94
C SER A 221 12.49 -4.25 8.46
N ILE A 222 12.17 -2.98 8.17
CA ILE A 222 12.97 -1.82 8.56
C ILE A 222 12.16 -0.78 9.33
#